data_AF-A0A2G9QL17-F1
#
_entry.id   AF-A0A2G9QL17-F1
#
_cell.length_a   1.000
_cell.length_b   1.000
_cell.length_c   1.000
_cell.angle_alpha   90.00
_cell.angle_beta   90.00
_cell.angle_gamma   90.00
#
_symmetry.space_group_name_H-M   'P 1'
#
loop_
_entity.id
_entity.type
_entity.pdbx_description
1 polymer ?
#
loop_
_entity_poly.entity_id
_entity_poly.type
_entity_poly.pdbx_seq_one_letter_code
_entity_poly.pdbx_strand_id
1 'polypeptide(L)'
;MERDAIYTQRKAERATLRTHFRDKYRLPKNDTDDAQIQLAGGDVELPKELAKMIEEDNEEEEGRSSVIGQLGNIQNIDLDSIKGKAQSTLDDLKQSAEKCSVM
;
A
#
# COMPACT_ATOMS: atom_id res chain seq x y z
N MET A 1 -11.67 20.69 34.28
CA MET A 1 -12.08 19.30 34.03
C MET A 1 -12.30 19.04 32.53
N GLU A 2 -13.28 19.65 31.86
CA GLU A 2 -13.48 19.42 30.41
C GLU A 2 -12.27 19.82 29.54
N ARG A 3 -11.63 20.97 29.82
CA ARG A 3 -10.40 21.36 29.11
C ARG A 3 -9.27 20.35 29.29
N ASP A 4 -9.11 19.82 30.50
CA ASP A 4 -8.02 18.88 30.82
C ASP A 4 -8.22 17.55 30.11
N ALA A 5 -9.48 17.09 29.99
CA ALA A 5 -9.85 15.93 29.19
C ALA A 5 -9.52 16.15 27.71
N ILE A 6 -9.88 17.30 27.14
CA ILE A 6 -9.57 17.65 25.75
C ILE A 6 -8.05 17.70 25.52
N TYR A 7 -7.28 18.31 26.43
CA TYR A 7 -5.83 18.35 26.31
C TYR A 7 -5.20 16.95 26.40
N THR A 8 -5.74 16.09 27.24
CA THR A 8 -5.28 14.70 27.39
C THR A 8 -5.54 13.91 26.12
N GLN A 9 -6.74 14.03 25.55
CA GLN A 9 -7.10 13.44 24.26
C GLN A 9 -6.19 13.92 23.12
N ARG A 10 -6.01 15.24 22.96
CA ARG A 10 -5.11 15.81 21.93
C ARG A 10 -3.65 15.41 22.10
N LYS A 11 -3.20 15.13 23.33
CA LYS A 11 -1.84 14.62 23.58
C LYS A 11 -1.72 13.16 23.16
N ALA A 12 -2.72 12.35 23.47
CA ALA A 12 -2.78 10.97 23.04
C ALA A 12 -2.88 10.84 21.50
N GLU A 13 -3.72 11.64 20.83
CA GLU A 13 -3.80 11.67 19.35
C GLU A 13 -2.43 11.92 18.71
N ARG A 14 -1.68 12.90 19.25
CA ARG A 14 -0.33 13.22 18.77
C ARG A 14 0.68 12.12 19.08
N ALA A 15 0.53 11.43 20.21
CA ALA A 15 1.37 10.29 20.55
C ALA A 15 1.09 9.10 19.61
N THR A 16 -0.17 8.80 19.30
CA THR A 16 -0.54 7.75 18.31
C THR A 16 0.09 8.03 16.94
N LEU A 17 0.03 9.27 16.46
CA LEU A 17 0.66 9.65 15.19
C LEU A 17 2.17 9.43 15.20
N ARG A 18 2.83 9.84 16.29
CA ARG A 18 4.27 9.64 16.46
C ARG A 18 4.65 8.15 16.49
N THR A 19 3.84 7.30 17.12
CA THR A 19 4.04 5.84 17.13
C THR A 19 3.89 5.27 15.73
N HIS A 20 2.87 5.67 14.98
CA HIS A 20 2.65 5.19 13.61
C HIS A 20 3.82 5.54 12.67
N PHE A 21 4.34 6.77 12.72
CA PHE A 21 5.51 7.15 11.92
C PHE A 21 6.77 6.38 12.34
N ARG A 22 6.96 6.09 13.63
CA ARG A 22 8.08 5.27 14.08
C ARG A 22 8.03 3.87 13.51
N ASP A 23 6.85 3.24 13.53
CA ASP A 23 6.64 1.92 12.95
C ASP A 23 6.88 1.95 11.43
N LYS A 24 6.35 2.96 10.72
CA LYS A 24 6.54 3.15 9.27
C LYS A 24 8.02 3.21 8.88
N TYR A 25 8.84 3.92 9.65
CA TYR A 25 10.27 4.10 9.38
C TYR A 25 11.19 3.18 10.19
N ARG A 26 10.63 2.18 10.90
CA ARG A 26 11.37 1.22 11.75
C ARG A 26 12.26 1.90 12.79
N LEU A 27 11.80 3.01 13.34
CA LEU A 27 12.48 3.75 14.41
C LEU A 27 12.21 3.09 15.77
N PRO A 28 13.12 3.25 16.75
CA PRO A 28 12.89 2.76 18.11
C PRO A 28 11.63 3.37 18.73
N LYS A 29 10.91 2.52 19.48
CA LYS A 29 9.73 2.92 20.26
C LYS A 29 10.10 3.94 21.34
N ASN A 30 9.09 4.69 21.79
CA ASN A 30 9.26 5.73 22.78
C ASN A 30 8.25 5.56 23.92
N ASP A 31 8.74 5.20 25.09
CA ASP A 31 7.93 4.91 26.27
C ASP A 31 7.06 6.11 26.72
N THR A 32 7.50 7.35 26.43
CA THR A 32 6.72 8.54 26.76
C THR A 32 5.45 8.66 25.93
N ASP A 33 5.49 8.17 24.69
CA ASP A 33 4.35 8.21 23.78
C ASP A 33 3.32 7.16 24.21
N ASP A 34 3.78 5.97 24.58
CA ASP A 34 2.93 4.90 25.12
C ASP A 34 2.24 5.33 26.43
N ALA A 35 2.96 6.01 27.32
CA ALA A 35 2.37 6.57 28.55
C ALA A 35 1.28 7.62 28.27
N GLN A 36 1.47 8.47 27.24
CA GLN A 36 0.48 9.49 26.86
C GLN A 36 -0.80 8.87 26.27
N ILE A 37 -0.67 7.77 25.53
CA ILE A 37 -1.81 7.04 24.97
C ILE A 37 -2.59 6.34 26.09
N GLN A 38 -1.89 5.69 27.03
CA GLN A 38 -2.52 5.00 28.16
C GLN A 38 -3.26 5.96 29.10
N LEU A 39 -2.72 7.17 29.31
CA LEU A 39 -3.34 8.19 30.17
C LEU A 39 -4.72 8.65 29.67
N ALA A 40 -4.99 8.55 28.37
CA ALA A 40 -6.27 8.92 27.79
C ALA A 40 -7.35 7.80 27.86
N GLY A 41 -7.04 6.65 28.46
CA GLY A 41 -8.00 5.55 28.66
C GLY A 41 -7.89 4.40 27.65
N GLY A 42 -6.86 4.38 26.79
CA GLY A 42 -6.58 3.26 25.88
C GLY A 42 -7.31 3.33 24.54
N ASP A 43 -6.58 3.04 23.46
CA ASP A 43 -6.92 3.17 22.03
C ASP A 43 -7.52 4.51 21.61
N VAL A 44 -6.64 5.52 21.57
CA VAL A 44 -6.92 6.74 20.81
C VAL A 44 -6.67 6.44 19.33
N GLU A 45 -7.77 6.15 18.63
CA GLU A 45 -7.79 5.94 17.19
C GLU A 45 -7.20 7.16 16.45
N LEU A 46 -6.56 6.89 15.31
CA LEU A 46 -6.07 7.93 14.43
C LEU A 46 -7.24 8.86 14.05
N PRO A 47 -7.08 10.19 14.07
CA PRO A 47 -8.12 11.10 13.62
C PRO A 47 -8.66 10.70 12.24
N LYS A 48 -9.99 10.60 12.11
CA LYS A 48 -10.66 10.07 10.90
C LYS A 48 -10.23 10.75 9.60
N GLU A 49 -9.95 12.05 9.65
CA GLU A 49 -9.44 12.81 8.49
C GLU A 49 -8.08 12.31 8.01
N LEU A 50 -7.20 11.91 8.93
CA LEU A 50 -5.89 11.33 8.61
C LEU A 50 -6.01 9.88 8.14
N ALA A 51 -6.92 9.11 8.73
CA ALA A 51 -7.21 7.75 8.29
C ALA A 51 -7.71 7.74 6.83
N LYS A 52 -8.57 8.70 6.48
CA LYS A 52 -9.12 8.85 5.12
C LYS A 52 -8.03 9.17 4.08
N MET A 53 -7.06 10.03 4.38
CA MET A 53 -5.96 10.30 3.45
C MET A 53 -5.08 9.07 3.19
N ILE A 54 -4.94 8.18 4.18
CA ILE A 54 -4.19 6.91 4.01
C ILE A 54 -4.95 5.96 3.08
N GLU A 55 -6.28 5.86 3.21
CA GLU A 55 -7.11 5.03 2.33
C GLU A 55 -7.03 5.50 0.87
N GLU A 56 -7.16 6.82 0.64
CA GLU A 56 -7.08 7.41 -0.70
C GLU A 56 -5.71 7.18 -1.37
N ASP A 57 -4.59 7.35 -0.65
CA ASP A 57 -3.23 7.10 -1.17
C ASP A 57 -3.00 5.60 -1.50
N ASN A 58 -3.61 4.68 -0.75
CA ASN A 58 -3.42 3.24 -0.96
C ASN A 58 -4.16 2.74 -2.22
N GLU A 59 -5.32 3.31 -2.54
CA GLU A 59 -6.07 3.01 -3.78
C GLU A 59 -5.28 3.42 -5.05
N GLU A 60 -4.58 4.56 -5.02
CA GLU A 60 -3.75 5.01 -6.15
C GLU A 60 -2.52 4.10 -6.39
N GLU A 61 -1.91 3.58 -5.32
CA GLU A 61 -0.76 2.67 -5.42
C GLU A 61 -1.15 1.24 -5.78
N GLU A 62 -2.33 0.75 -5.37
CA GLU A 62 -2.81 -0.59 -5.74
C GLU A 62 -3.01 -0.74 -7.26
N GLY A 63 -3.53 0.29 -7.94
CA GLY A 63 -3.63 0.32 -9.41
C GLY A 63 -2.28 0.28 -10.13
N ARG A 64 -1.20 0.71 -9.46
CA ARG A 64 0.19 0.70 -9.97
C ARG A 64 0.98 -0.54 -9.58
N SER A 65 0.55 -1.26 -8.55
CA SER A 65 1.18 -2.50 -8.09
C SER A 65 0.99 -3.68 -9.05
N SER A 66 -0.02 -3.63 -9.92
CA SER A 66 -0.22 -4.62 -10.96
C SER A 66 0.90 -4.58 -11.99
N VAL A 67 1.33 -5.75 -12.47
CA VAL A 67 2.36 -5.90 -13.52
C VAL A 67 2.03 -5.02 -14.75
N ILE A 68 0.76 -4.84 -15.06
CA ILE A 68 0.29 -3.98 -16.17
C ILE A 68 0.50 -2.48 -15.84
N GLY A 69 0.25 -2.06 -14.60
CA GLY A 69 0.49 -0.69 -14.14
C GLY A 69 1.98 -0.32 -14.14
N GLN A 70 2.85 -1.28 -13.81
CA GLN A 70 4.31 -1.12 -13.89
C GLN A 70 4.81 -0.97 -15.34
N LEU A 71 4.22 -1.73 -16.28
CA LEU A 71 4.54 -1.63 -17.70
C LEU A 71 4.05 -0.30 -18.32
N GLY A 72 2.97 0.27 -17.80
CA GLY A 72 2.44 1.57 -18.24
C GLY A 72 3.40 2.76 -18.04
N ASN A 73 4.38 2.62 -17.14
CA ASN A 73 5.39 3.65 -16.87
C ASN A 73 6.59 3.59 -17.83
N ILE A 74 6.66 2.57 -18.70
CA ILE A 74 7.74 2.40 -19.66
C ILE A 74 7.36 3.16 -20.94
N GLN A 75 7.93 4.36 -21.08
CA GLN A 75 7.88 5.09 -22.34
C GLN A 75 8.56 4.22 -23.42
N ASN A 76 7.85 3.97 -24.53
CA ASN A 76 8.27 3.15 -25.68
C ASN A 76 7.96 1.64 -25.65
N ILE A 77 6.91 1.17 -24.95
CA ILE A 77 6.38 -0.17 -25.21
C ILE A 77 5.48 -0.16 -26.44
N ASP A 78 5.96 -0.75 -27.53
CA ASP A 78 5.15 -1.05 -28.71
C ASP A 78 4.27 -2.30 -28.46
N LEU A 79 3.03 -2.04 -28.03
CA LEU A 79 2.03 -3.08 -27.75
C LEU A 79 1.71 -3.92 -28.99
N ASP A 80 1.81 -3.37 -30.19
CA ASP A 80 1.54 -4.09 -31.44
C ASP A 80 2.64 -5.12 -31.73
N SER A 81 3.90 -4.78 -31.45
CA SER A 81 5.03 -5.74 -31.53
C SER A 81 4.88 -6.88 -30.54
N ILE A 82 4.49 -6.59 -29.29
CA ILE A 82 4.27 -7.61 -28.26
C ILE A 82 3.12 -8.53 -28.65
N LYS A 83 2.01 -7.97 -29.13
CA LYS A 83 0.86 -8.73 -29.60
C LYS A 83 1.23 -9.64 -30.78
N GLY A 84 2.00 -9.13 -31.75
CA GLY A 84 2.48 -9.92 -32.88
C GLY A 84 3.36 -11.11 -32.46
N LYS A 85 4.30 -10.89 -31.54
CA LYS A 85 5.17 -11.96 -30.99
C LYS A 85 4.42 -12.97 -30.14
N ALA A 86 3.44 -12.52 -29.36
CA ALA A 86 2.58 -13.41 -28.58
C ALA A 86 1.71 -14.28 -29.49
N GLN A 87 1.17 -13.71 -30.57
CA GLN A 87 0.38 -14.44 -31.56
C GLN A 87 1.23 -15.50 -32.27
N SER A 88 2.44 -15.14 -32.73
CA SER A 88 3.33 -16.08 -33.42
C SER A 88 3.77 -17.23 -32.52
N THR A 89 4.15 -16.94 -31.27
CA THR A 89 4.56 -17.99 -30.32
C THR A 89 3.41 -18.94 -29.97
N LEU A 90 2.17 -18.44 -29.91
CA LEU A 90 0.99 -19.27 -29.69
C LEU A 90 0.71 -20.17 -30.90
N ASP A 91 0.84 -19.65 -32.11
CA ASP A 91 0.67 -20.43 -33.35
C ASP A 91 1.80 -21.46 -33.53
N ASP A 92 3.04 -21.12 -33.17
CA ASP A 92 4.18 -22.04 -33.14
C ASP A 92 3.98 -23.15 -32.10
N LEU A 93 3.48 -22.81 -30.91
CA LEU A 93 3.16 -23.78 -29.87
C LEU A 93 2.03 -24.72 -30.31
N LYS A 94 0.99 -24.20 -30.96
CA LYS A 94 -0.09 -25.02 -31.53
C LYS A 94 0.46 -25.98 -32.59
N GLN A 95 1.28 -25.51 -33.52
CA GLN A 95 1.91 -26.39 -34.51
C GLN A 95 2.84 -27.43 -33.88
N SER A 96 3.57 -27.06 -32.82
CA SER A 96 4.42 -28.00 -32.08
C SER A 96 3.60 -29.05 -31.34
N ALA A 97 2.46 -28.66 -30.75
CA ALA A 97 1.55 -29.57 -30.06
C ALA A 97 0.85 -30.52 -31.04
N GLU A 98 0.45 -30.04 -32.21
CA GLU A 98 -0.14 -30.85 -33.28
C GLU A 98 0.86 -31.87 -33.87
N LYS A 99 2.15 -31.53 -33.92
CA LYS A 99 3.22 -32.45 -34.35
C LYS A 99 3.68 -33.42 -33.26
N CYS A 100 3.33 -33.17 -32.00
CA CYS A 100 3.56 -34.06 -30.88
C CYS A 100 2.39 -35.05 -30.74
N SER A 101 2.24 -35.96 -31.72
CA SER A 101 1.49 -37.19 -31.46
C SER A 101 2.32 -38.00 -30.47
N VAL A 102 1.90 -38.06 -29.21
CA VAL A 102 2.50 -38.92 -28.19
C VAL A 102 2.58 -40.34 -28.76
N MET A 103 3.80 -40.83 -29.02
CA MET A 103 4.09 -42.25 -29.17
C MET A 103 4.20 -42.88 -27.79
#